data_AF-A0A3S4HG22-F1
#
_entry.id   AF-A0A3S4HG22-F1
#
_cell.length_a   1.000
_cell.length_b   1.000
_cell.length_c   1.000
_cell.angle_alpha   90.00
_cell.angle_beta   90.00
_cell.angle_gamma   90.00
#
_symmetry.space_group_name_H-M   'P 1'
#
loop_
_entity.id
_entity.type
_entity.pdbx_description
1 polymer ?
#
loop_
_entity_poly.entity_id
_entity_poly.type
_entity_poly.pdbx_seq_one_letter_code
_entity_poly.pdbx_strand_id
1 'polypeptide(L)'
;MSGLLSYDAAAGEAILQAGTRIGQLARLLDAQGMALRNQPDVDVQSFAGAISTATHGTGAGLPALHADARALRLLTPSGETLDCGQGRDDDLLQAARVSLGSLA
;
A
#
# COMPACT_ATOMS: atom_id res chain seq x y z
N MET A 1 7.22 -6.59 -10.63
CA MET A 1 6.15 -7.21 -9.83
C MET A 1 5.01 -6.19 -9.69
N SER A 2 3.93 -6.32 -10.45
CA SER A 2 2.77 -5.41 -10.44
C SER A 2 1.46 -6.19 -10.64
N GLY A 3 0.35 -5.62 -10.19
CA GLY A 3 -0.98 -6.21 -10.31
C GLY A 3 -1.68 -6.41 -8.96
N LEU A 4 -3.00 -6.58 -9.05
CA LEU A 4 -3.87 -7.00 -7.95
C LEU A 4 -3.78 -8.52 -7.83
N LEU A 5 -3.58 -9.03 -6.62
CA LEU A 5 -3.50 -10.47 -6.32
C LEU A 5 -4.84 -11.03 -5.84
N SER A 6 -5.53 -10.29 -4.97
CA SER A 6 -6.85 -10.64 -4.46
C SER A 6 -7.56 -9.40 -3.93
N TYR A 7 -8.87 -9.50 -3.74
CA TYR A 7 -9.68 -8.47 -3.09
C TYR A 7 -10.83 -9.10 -2.31
N ASP A 8 -11.34 -8.38 -1.32
CA ASP A 8 -12.55 -8.66 -0.59
C ASP A 8 -13.41 -7.37 -0.59
N ALA A 9 -14.45 -7.36 -1.41
CA ALA A 9 -15.33 -6.20 -1.54
C ALA A 9 -16.20 -5.97 -0.30
N ALA A 10 -16.48 -7.01 0.49
CA ALA A 10 -17.26 -6.87 1.72
C ALA A 10 -16.41 -6.25 2.84
N ALA A 11 -15.14 -6.64 2.92
CA ALA A 11 -14.18 -6.05 3.86
C ALA A 11 -13.61 -4.70 3.39
N GLY A 12 -13.67 -4.41 2.08
CA GLY A 12 -13.04 -3.24 1.48
C GLY A 12 -11.52 -3.36 1.41
N GLU A 13 -10.99 -4.57 1.25
CA GLU A 13 -9.56 -4.87 1.28
C GLU A 13 -9.04 -5.43 -0.04
N ALA A 14 -7.76 -5.18 -0.33
CA ALA A 14 -7.09 -5.65 -1.54
C ALA A 14 -5.63 -6.00 -1.25
N ILE A 15 -5.16 -7.11 -1.82
CA ILE A 15 -3.75 -7.50 -1.81
C ILE A 15 -3.18 -7.24 -3.21
N LEU A 16 -2.07 -6.52 -3.28
CA LEU A 16 -1.44 -6.13 -4.53
C LEU A 16 0.07 -6.33 -4.46
N GLN A 17 0.69 -6.42 -5.63
CA GLN A 17 2.14 -6.39 -5.75
C GLN A 17 2.66 -4.97 -5.48
N ALA A 18 3.73 -4.86 -4.70
CA ALA A 18 4.34 -3.60 -4.24
C ALA A 18 4.65 -2.60 -5.38
N GLY A 19 5.08 -3.11 -6.54
CA GLY A 19 5.44 -2.32 -7.71
C GLY A 19 4.26 -1.83 -8.56
N THR A 20 3.00 -2.13 -8.18
CA THR A 20 1.81 -1.68 -8.91
C THR A 20 1.75 -0.16 -8.93
N ARG A 21 1.60 0.43 -10.12
CA ARG A 21 1.48 1.89 -10.23
C ARG A 21 0.12 2.35 -9.70
N ILE A 22 0.04 3.51 -9.05
CA ILE A 22 -1.22 4.02 -8.48
C ILE A 22 -2.32 4.09 -9.54
N GLY A 23 -2.03 4.61 -10.73
CA GLY A 23 -3.02 4.70 -11.81
C GLY A 23 -3.52 3.33 -12.27
N GLN A 24 -2.63 2.33 -12.29
CA GLN A 24 -3.02 0.95 -12.57
C GLN A 24 -3.89 0.36 -11.45
N LEU A 25 -3.49 0.58 -10.18
CA LEU A 25 -4.23 0.12 -9.01
C LEU A 25 -5.65 0.71 -8.98
N ALA A 26 -5.79 2.01 -9.23
CA ALA A 26 -7.09 2.68 -9.26
C ALA A 26 -8.05 2.02 -10.25
N ARG A 27 -7.60 1.73 -11.48
CA ARG A 27 -8.41 1.02 -12.48
C ARG A 27 -8.73 -0.42 -12.09
N LEU A 28 -7.78 -1.12 -11.47
CA LEU A 28 -8.00 -2.50 -11.01
C LEU A 28 -9.03 -2.57 -9.87
N LEU A 29 -8.99 -1.62 -8.93
CA LEU A 29 -9.96 -1.50 -7.85
C LEU A 29 -11.34 -1.08 -8.37
N ASP A 30 -11.39 -0.11 -9.29
CA ASP A 30 -12.63 0.37 -9.90
C ASP A 30 -13.38 -0.76 -10.61
N ALA A 31 -12.66 -1.64 -11.31
CA ALA A 31 -13.24 -2.85 -11.92
C ALA A 31 -13.85 -3.83 -10.90
N GLN A 32 -13.53 -3.71 -9.60
CA GLN A 32 -14.15 -4.49 -8.52
C GLN A 32 -15.14 -3.66 -7.67
N GLY A 33 -15.48 -2.43 -8.09
CA GLY A 33 -16.36 -1.53 -7.34
C GLY A 33 -15.70 -0.89 -6.11
N MET A 34 -14.36 -0.83 -6.08
CA MET A 34 -13.58 -0.26 -4.98
C MET A 34 -12.78 0.97 -5.43
N ALA A 35 -12.35 1.80 -4.50
CA ALA A 35 -11.52 2.98 -4.79
C ALA A 35 -10.50 3.27 -3.68
N LEU A 36 -9.42 3.96 -4.03
CA LEU A 36 -8.52 4.55 -3.04
C LEU A 36 -9.22 5.74 -2.36
N ARG A 37 -9.17 5.78 -1.02
CA ARG A 37 -9.80 6.86 -0.25
C ARG A 37 -9.27 8.25 -0.60
N ASN A 38 -7.96 8.39 -0.83
CA ASN A 38 -7.30 9.68 -1.05
C ASN A 38 -6.16 9.56 -2.09
N GLN A 39 -6.53 9.41 -3.35
CA GLN A 39 -5.57 9.25 -4.44
C GLN A 39 -4.82 10.57 -4.73
N PRO A 40 -3.49 10.55 -4.92
CA PRO A 40 -2.72 11.70 -5.39
C PRO A 40 -2.92 11.97 -6.89
N ASP A 41 -2.66 13.20 -7.32
CA ASP A 41 -2.69 13.61 -8.74
C ASP A 41 -1.63 12.88 -9.58
N VAL A 42 -0.41 12.72 -9.03
CA VAL A 42 0.67 11.96 -9.67
C VAL A 42 0.52 10.47 -9.38
N ASP A 43 0.19 9.69 -10.41
CA ASP A 43 -0.20 8.28 -10.28
C ASP A 43 0.79 7.26 -10.91
N VAL A 44 1.91 7.74 -11.44
CA VAL A 44 2.96 6.95 -12.12
C VAL A 44 3.94 6.26 -11.16
N GLN A 45 3.90 6.60 -9.87
CA GLN A 45 4.70 5.99 -8.82
C GLN A 45 4.18 4.60 -8.44
N SER A 46 5.08 3.72 -7.97
CA SER A 46 4.65 2.45 -7.39
C SER A 46 3.92 2.70 -6.07
N PHE A 47 2.97 1.83 -5.73
CA PHE A 47 2.22 1.95 -4.49
C PHE A 47 3.12 1.84 -3.26
N ALA A 48 4.09 0.90 -3.27
CA ALA A 48 5.07 0.80 -2.20
C ALA A 48 5.93 2.06 -2.04
N GLY A 49 6.35 2.67 -3.15
CA GLY A 49 7.08 3.94 -3.12
C GLY A 49 6.23 5.06 -2.52
N ALA A 50 4.97 5.16 -2.95
CA ALA A 50 4.04 6.18 -2.50
C ALA A 50 3.73 6.11 -1.00
N ILE A 51 3.50 4.91 -0.45
CA ILE A 51 3.28 4.78 1.00
C ILE A 51 4.56 5.11 1.76
N SER A 52 5.72 4.61 1.29
CA SER A 52 7.02 4.78 1.96
C SER A 52 7.45 6.25 2.10
N THR A 53 6.93 7.13 1.25
CA THR A 53 7.17 8.58 1.25
C THR A 53 6.01 9.40 1.82
N ALA A 54 5.03 8.75 2.45
CA ALA A 54 3.83 9.37 3.00
C ALA A 54 2.98 10.17 1.99
N THR A 55 2.91 9.70 0.74
CA THR A 55 2.11 10.33 -0.31
C THR A 55 0.63 10.44 0.08
N HIS A 56 0.03 11.60 -0.19
CA HIS A 56 -1.38 11.90 0.06
C HIS A 56 -2.04 12.60 -1.14
N GLY A 57 -3.36 12.48 -1.25
CA GLY A 57 -4.16 13.31 -2.15
C GLY A 57 -4.51 14.68 -1.56
N THR A 58 -5.42 15.40 -2.19
CA THR A 58 -5.80 16.77 -1.82
C THR A 58 -6.92 16.85 -0.76
N GLY A 59 -7.49 15.72 -0.36
CA GLY A 59 -8.57 15.69 0.63
C GLY A 59 -8.08 16.12 2.01
N ALA A 60 -8.41 17.36 2.43
CA ALA A 60 -7.90 17.95 3.67
C ALA A 60 -8.23 17.14 4.95
N GLY A 61 -9.39 16.48 4.98
CA GLY A 61 -9.81 15.62 6.08
C GLY A 61 -9.50 14.13 5.88
N LEU A 62 -8.83 13.77 4.77
CA LEU A 62 -8.53 12.39 4.43
C LEU A 62 -7.05 12.11 4.73
N PRO A 63 -6.73 10.97 5.34
CA PRO A 63 -5.34 10.63 5.64
C PRO A 63 -4.55 10.28 4.37
N ALA A 64 -3.23 10.20 4.53
CA ALA A 64 -2.32 9.75 3.49
C ALA A 64 -2.49 8.25 3.16
N LEU A 65 -1.97 7.81 2.02
CA LEU A 65 -2.14 6.45 1.50
C LEU A 65 -1.66 5.36 2.48
N HIS A 66 -0.56 5.62 3.20
CA HIS A 66 0.02 4.64 4.13
C HIS A 66 -0.91 4.29 5.30
N ALA A 67 -1.89 5.14 5.62
CA ALA A 67 -2.87 4.87 6.67
C ALA A 67 -3.79 3.68 6.31
N ASP A 68 -3.96 3.39 5.02
CA ASP A 68 -4.76 2.26 4.53
C ASP A 68 -3.95 0.95 4.40
N ALA A 69 -2.62 0.99 4.57
CA ALA A 69 -1.80 -0.22 4.52
C ALA A 69 -1.95 -1.04 5.81
N ARG A 70 -2.78 -2.09 5.79
CA ARG A 70 -3.07 -2.95 6.96
C ARG A 70 -2.04 -4.06 7.22
N ALA A 71 -1.30 -4.45 6.19
CA ALA A 71 -0.25 -5.45 6.26
C ALA A 71 0.79 -5.23 5.15
N LEU A 72 2.02 -5.67 5.37
CA LEU A 72 3.10 -5.63 4.39
C LEU A 72 3.94 -6.92 4.46
N ARG A 73 4.50 -7.32 3.31
CA ARG A 73 5.57 -8.30 3.22
C ARG A 73 6.86 -7.58 2.84
N LEU A 74 7.86 -7.66 3.70
CA LEU A 74 9.18 -7.08 3.51
C LEU A 74 10.16 -8.18 3.12
N LEU A 75 11.11 -7.87 2.24
CA LEU A 75 12.28 -8.70 1.98
C LEU A 75 13.42 -8.15 2.83
N THR A 76 14.14 -9.00 3.54
CA THR A 76 15.27 -8.59 4.37
C THR A 76 16.59 -8.66 3.59
N PRO A 77 17.68 -8.07 4.11
CA PRO A 77 19.02 -8.25 3.55
C PRO A 77 19.52 -9.71 3.56
N SER A 78 18.97 -10.57 4.43
CA SER A 78 19.26 -12.02 4.42
C SER A 78 18.55 -12.76 3.27
N GLY A 79 17.65 -12.10 2.54
CA GLY A 79 16.82 -12.70 1.49
C GLY A 79 15.56 -13.38 2.03
N GLU A 80 15.24 -13.22 3.32
CA GLU A 80 14.05 -13.77 3.95
C GLU A 80 12.87 -12.79 3.85
N THR A 81 11.65 -13.32 3.95
CA THR A 81 10.44 -12.48 3.96
C THR A 81 9.89 -12.33 5.37
N LEU A 82 9.58 -11.10 5.77
CA LEU A 82 8.88 -10.79 7.00
C LEU A 82 7.48 -10.25 6.68
N ASP A 83 6.46 -10.84 7.30
CA ASP A 83 5.08 -10.37 7.21
C ASP A 83 4.72 -9.60 8.49
N CYS A 84 4.19 -8.39 8.35
CA CYS A 84 3.73 -7.56 9.47
C CYS A 84 2.33 -7.00 9.22
N GLY A 85 1.64 -6.64 10.31
CA GLY A 85 0.26 -6.19 10.35
C GLY A 85 -0.72 -7.25 10.83
N GLN A 86 -2.00 -6.87 10.94
CA GLN A 86 -3.10 -7.72 11.41
C GLN A 86 -2.83 -8.39 12.78
N GLY A 87 -2.16 -7.69 13.70
CA GLY A 87 -1.83 -8.20 15.03
C GLY A 87 -0.49 -8.96 15.10
N ARG A 88 0.26 -9.00 13.99
CA ARG A 88 1.61 -9.55 13.94
C ARG A 88 2.61 -8.43 13.70
N ASP A 89 3.55 -8.24 14.63
CA ASP A 89 4.63 -7.26 14.50
C ASP A 89 4.13 -5.86 14.07
N ASP A 90 3.05 -5.38 14.71
CA ASP A 90 2.39 -4.12 14.33
C ASP A 90 3.33 -2.90 14.45
N ASP A 91 4.30 -2.94 15.37
CA ASP A 91 5.35 -1.91 15.49
C ASP A 91 6.22 -1.86 14.21
N LEU A 92 6.53 -3.01 13.62
CA LEU A 92 7.24 -3.10 12.34
C LEU A 92 6.39 -2.56 11.21
N LEU A 93 5.07 -2.79 11.21
CA LEU A 93 4.17 -2.18 10.23
C LEU A 93 4.19 -0.65 10.34
N GLN A 94 4.15 -0.09 11.55
CA GLN A 94 4.21 1.37 11.72
C GLN A 94 5.54 1.93 11.20
N ALA A 95 6.65 1.26 11.48
CA ALA A 95 7.97 1.65 10.97
C ALA A 95 8.05 1.54 9.43
N ALA A 96 7.48 0.48 8.84
CA ALA A 96 7.54 0.19 7.41
C ALA A 96 6.72 1.14 6.54
N ARG A 97 5.56 1.60 7.04
CA ARG A 97 4.61 2.46 6.32
C ARG A 97 5.25 3.70 5.73
N VAL A 98 6.14 4.38 6.46
CA VAL A 98 6.85 5.59 6.02
C VAL A 98 8.34 5.44 6.32
N SER A 99 9.00 4.57 5.55
CA SER A 99 10.39 4.16 5.81
C SER A 99 11.40 4.73 4.81
N LEU A 100 10.95 5.41 3.74
CA LEU A 100 11.77 5.70 2.56
C LEU A 100 12.48 4.47 1.96
N GLY A 101 11.97 3.26 2.23
CA GLY A 101 12.57 2.00 1.78
C GLY A 101 13.77 1.52 2.59
N SER A 102 14.05 2.10 3.77
CA SER A 102 15.22 1.76 4.59
C SER A 102 15.10 0.46 5.41
N LEU A 103 13.91 -0.12 5.49
CA LEU A 103 13.60 -1.32 6.28
C LEU A 103 13.53 -2.61 5.45
N ALA A 104 13.85 -2.54 4.16
CA ALA A 104 13.91 -3.67 3.24
C ALA A 104 15.32 -3.82 2.67
#